data_AF-A0A2X2XPK6-F1
#
_entry.id   AF-A0A2X2XPK6-F1
#
_cell.length_a   1.000
_cell.length_b   1.000
_cell.length_c   1.000
_cell.angle_alpha   90.00
_cell.angle_beta   90.00
_cell.angle_gamma   90.00
#
_symmetry.space_group_name_H-M   'P 1'
#
loop_
_entity.id
_entity.type
_entity.pdbx_description
1 polymer ?
#
loop_
_entity_poly.entity_id
_entity_poly.type
_entity_poly.pdbx_seq_one_letter_code
_entity_poly.pdbx_strand_id
1 'polypeptide(L)'
;MLSGDASWCRERALALREALAGDWLWVATDAPAAPHCTPQALQTLLGREFRHAVFDAQLGFDASAFAALSGTLRAGSWLVLLTPPYSAWNPVPMRTRCAGATARSLLQRHILSSTSNA
;
A
#
# COMPACT_ATOMS: atom_id res chain seq x y z
N MET A 1 -1.75 10.55 -3.74
CA MET A 1 -0.59 10.08 -2.95
C MET A 1 0.45 11.19 -2.97
N LEU A 2 1.03 11.50 -1.82
CA LEU A 2 2.11 12.48 -1.65
C LEU A 2 3.35 11.73 -1.16
N SER A 3 4.48 11.90 -1.85
CA SER A 3 5.74 11.25 -1.52
C SER A 3 6.86 12.27 -1.52
N GLY A 4 7.70 12.25 -0.50
CA GLY A 4 8.77 13.22 -0.30
C GLY A 4 8.96 13.53 1.17
N ASP A 5 9.48 14.73 1.44
CA ASP A 5 9.71 15.20 2.80
C ASP A 5 8.42 15.17 3.65
N ALA A 6 8.57 14.76 4.92
CA ALA A 6 7.44 14.59 5.83
C ALA A 6 6.71 15.90 6.12
N SER A 7 7.41 17.02 6.30
CA SER A 7 6.77 18.32 6.52
C SER A 7 6.08 18.77 5.25
N TRP A 8 6.74 18.64 4.09
CA TRP A 8 6.14 19.02 2.80
C TRP A 8 4.86 18.24 2.51
N CYS A 9 4.87 16.91 2.72
CA CYS A 9 3.69 16.08 2.51
C CYS A 9 2.54 16.49 3.46
N ARG A 10 2.86 16.77 4.73
CA ARG A 10 1.88 17.23 5.73
C ARG A 10 1.29 18.59 5.35
N GLU A 11 2.10 19.56 4.95
CA GLU A 11 1.66 20.88 4.52
C GLU A 11 0.71 20.79 3.30
N ARG A 12 1.02 19.91 2.34
CA ARG A 12 0.16 19.70 1.18
C ARG A 12 -1.17 19.03 1.53
N ALA A 13 -1.17 18.09 2.47
CA ALA A 13 -2.40 17.50 2.98
C ALA A 13 -3.26 18.52 3.75
N LEU A 14 -2.63 19.40 4.53
CA LEU A 14 -3.33 20.51 5.18
C LEU A 14 -3.94 21.48 4.15
N ALA A 15 -3.19 21.85 3.11
CA ALA A 15 -3.71 22.70 2.05
C ALA A 15 -4.91 22.06 1.32
N LEU A 16 -4.89 20.75 1.09
CA LEU A 16 -6.03 20.01 0.52
C LEU A 16 -7.26 20.03 1.45
N ARG A 17 -7.03 19.90 2.76
CA ARG A 17 -8.09 20.00 3.76
C ARG A 17 -8.76 21.38 3.75
N GLU A 18 -7.96 22.44 3.68
CA GLU A 18 -8.49 23.81 3.60
C GLU A 18 -9.24 24.08 2.28
N ALA A 19 -8.80 23.44 1.18
CA ALA A 19 -9.44 23.60 -0.13
C ALA A 19 -10.76 22.80 -0.29
N LEU A 20 -10.97 21.75 0.52
CA LEU A 20 -12.09 20.82 0.37
C LEU A 20 -12.89 20.72 1.67
N ALA A 21 -14.10 21.28 1.64
CA ALA A 21 -15.01 21.25 2.77
C ALA A 21 -15.48 19.83 3.11
N GLY A 22 -15.18 19.37 4.32
CA GLY A 22 -15.60 18.06 4.80
C GLY A 22 -14.92 17.64 6.09
N ASP A 23 -15.32 16.49 6.60
CA ASP A 23 -14.65 15.84 7.71
C ASP A 23 -13.40 15.11 7.20
N TRP A 24 -12.24 15.60 7.62
CA TRP A 24 -10.94 15.01 7.29
C TRP A 24 -10.40 14.24 8.49
N LEU A 25 -10.45 12.91 8.43
CA LEU A 25 -9.84 12.06 9.45
C LEU A 25 -8.34 11.90 9.17
N TRP A 26 -7.51 12.30 10.14
CA TRP A 26 -6.06 12.10 10.04
C TRP A 26 -5.62 10.85 10.79
N VAL A 27 -5.08 9.86 10.07
CA VAL A 27 -4.53 8.63 10.66
C VAL A 27 -3.02 8.77 10.76
N ALA A 28 -2.53 9.15 11.94
CA ALA A 28 -1.11 9.28 12.24
C ALA A 28 -0.87 9.07 13.74
N THR A 29 0.34 8.64 14.11
CA THR A 29 0.75 8.53 15.52
C THR A 29 0.84 9.89 16.20
N ASP A 30 1.30 10.91 15.46
CA ASP A 30 1.41 12.29 15.91
C ASP A 30 0.79 13.20 14.85
N ALA A 31 -0.51 13.47 15.01
CA ALA A 31 -1.29 14.26 14.07
C ALA A 31 -1.42 15.71 14.57
N PRO A 32 -1.21 16.71 13.71
CA PRO A 32 -1.23 18.11 14.10
C PRO A 32 -2.64 18.69 14.33
N ALA A 33 -3.71 17.97 13.94
CA ALA A 33 -5.06 18.49 14.02
C ALA A 33 -6.13 17.40 14.24
N ALA A 34 -7.19 17.74 14.95
CA ALA A 34 -8.39 16.91 15.07
C ALA A 34 -9.33 17.11 13.84
N PRO A 35 -10.14 16.09 13.49
CA PRO A 35 -10.19 14.75 14.06
C PRO A 35 -9.01 13.86 13.58
N HIS A 36 -8.33 13.20 14.52
CA HIS A 36 -7.25 12.28 14.23
C HIS A 36 -7.36 10.99 15.05
N CYS A 37 -6.76 9.92 14.56
CA CYS A 37 -6.63 8.67 15.29
C CYS A 37 -5.31 7.98 14.96
N THR A 38 -4.85 7.12 15.86
CA THR A 38 -3.72 6.24 15.55
C THR A 38 -4.18 5.10 14.61
N PRO A 39 -3.29 4.52 13.79
CA PRO A 39 -3.62 3.35 12.96
C PRO A 39 -4.25 2.19 13.75
N GLN A 40 -3.84 2.02 15.01
CA GLN A 40 -4.35 0.99 15.91
C GLN A 40 -5.79 1.30 16.37
N ALA A 41 -6.08 2.57 16.66
CA ALA A 41 -7.42 3.01 17.03
C ALA A 41 -8.38 3.04 15.84
N LEU A 42 -7.88 3.01 14.61
CA LEU A 42 -8.73 3.02 13.42
C LEU A 42 -9.72 1.84 13.39
N GLN A 43 -9.31 0.68 13.90
CA GLN A 43 -10.18 -0.50 13.99
C GLN A 43 -11.41 -0.26 14.89
N THR A 44 -11.33 0.65 15.85
CA THR A 44 -12.47 1.00 16.73
C THR A 44 -13.42 2.01 16.08
N LEU A 45 -13.00 2.66 14.98
CA LEU A 45 -13.80 3.61 14.20
C LEU A 45 -14.51 2.95 13.01
N LEU A 46 -14.33 1.63 12.83
CA LEU A 46 -15.03 0.84 11.83
C LEU A 46 -16.55 0.89 12.06
N GLY A 47 -17.30 1.17 11.00
CA GLY A 47 -18.75 1.41 11.05
C GLY A 47 -19.16 2.88 11.10
N ARG A 48 -18.17 3.80 11.14
CA ARG A 48 -18.39 5.22 10.89
C ARG A 48 -18.03 5.57 9.45
N GLU A 49 -18.67 6.59 8.93
CA GLU A 49 -18.41 7.09 7.60
C GLU A 49 -17.74 8.47 7.65
N PHE A 50 -16.62 8.62 6.96
CA PHE A 50 -15.89 9.88 6.82
C PHE A 50 -15.93 10.39 5.38
N ARG A 51 -15.82 11.71 5.21
CA ARG A 51 -15.85 12.34 3.89
C ARG A 51 -14.46 12.41 3.24
N HIS A 52 -13.41 12.61 4.02
CA HIS A 52 -12.04 12.57 3.51
C HIS A 52 -11.12 11.99 4.59
N ALA A 53 -9.99 11.43 4.19
CA ALA A 53 -9.00 10.95 5.13
C ALA A 53 -7.56 11.09 4.63
N VAL A 54 -6.64 11.23 5.58
CA VAL A 54 -5.20 11.25 5.36
C VAL A 54 -4.59 10.09 6.12
N PHE A 55 -3.76 9.29 5.47
CA PHE A 55 -3.00 8.20 6.11
C PHE A 55 -1.50 8.53 6.10
N ASP A 56 -0.90 8.65 7.28
CA ASP A 56 0.53 8.90 7.44
C ASP A 56 1.30 7.58 7.47
N ALA A 57 2.00 7.26 6.37
CA ALA A 57 2.86 6.10 6.24
C ALA A 57 4.37 6.45 6.32
N GLN A 58 4.73 7.67 6.78
CA GLN A 58 6.12 8.13 6.83
C GLN A 58 7.01 7.25 7.72
N LEU A 59 6.48 6.77 8.85
CA LEU A 59 7.20 5.91 9.80
C LEU A 59 6.93 4.40 9.62
N GLY A 60 5.95 4.05 8.78
CA GLY A 60 5.54 2.67 8.58
C GLY A 60 4.15 2.59 7.94
N PHE A 61 3.94 1.57 7.11
CA PHE A 61 2.67 1.34 6.43
C PHE A 61 1.99 0.08 6.96
N ASP A 62 0.82 0.25 7.57
CA ASP A 62 -0.05 -0.86 7.98
C ASP A 62 -1.15 -1.06 6.92
N ALA A 63 -1.03 -2.15 6.15
CA ALA A 63 -1.99 -2.47 5.09
C ALA A 63 -3.40 -2.78 5.63
N SER A 64 -3.51 -3.32 6.84
CA SER A 64 -4.80 -3.62 7.47
C SER A 64 -5.50 -2.34 7.90
N ALA A 65 -4.77 -1.43 8.55
CA ALA A 65 -5.30 -0.11 8.89
C ALA A 65 -5.69 0.67 7.62
N PHE A 66 -4.87 0.64 6.57
CA PHE A 66 -5.21 1.30 5.30
C PHE A 66 -6.49 0.73 4.66
N ALA A 67 -6.67 -0.58 4.66
CA ALA A 67 -7.88 -1.23 4.16
C ALA A 67 -9.12 -0.90 4.99
N ALA A 68 -8.97 -0.84 6.32
CA ALA A 68 -10.01 -0.37 7.23
C ALA A 68 -10.40 1.08 6.91
N LEU A 69 -9.41 1.97 6.73
CA LEU A 69 -9.65 3.39 6.45
C LEU A 69 -10.44 3.56 5.15
N SER A 70 -10.00 2.91 4.07
CA SER A 70 -10.65 3.02 2.77
C SER A 70 -12.09 2.52 2.80
N GLY A 71 -12.39 1.50 3.63
CA GLY A 71 -13.74 1.00 3.86
C GLY A 71 -14.65 1.93 4.66
N THR A 72 -14.10 2.93 5.37
CA THR A 72 -14.89 3.93 6.13
C THR A 72 -15.19 5.19 5.33
N LEU A 73 -14.74 5.30 4.08
CA LEU A 73 -14.93 6.49 3.27
C LEU A 73 -16.22 6.44 2.46
N ARG A 74 -16.94 7.55 2.41
CA ARG A 74 -18.16 7.70 1.58
C ARG A 74 -17.83 7.74 0.08
N ALA A 75 -18.83 7.48 -0.76
CA ALA A 75 -18.69 7.75 -2.19
C ALA A 75 -18.39 9.25 -2.45
N GLY A 76 -17.45 9.54 -3.36
CA GLY A 76 -16.98 10.90 -3.65
C GLY A 76 -15.94 11.45 -2.65
N SER A 77 -15.46 10.61 -1.74
CA SER A 77 -14.43 10.95 -0.76
C SER A 77 -13.02 10.98 -1.37
N TRP A 78 -12.10 11.63 -0.64
CA TRP A 78 -10.68 11.66 -1.01
C TRP A 78 -9.85 10.95 0.06
N LEU A 79 -8.99 10.04 -0.38
CA LEU A 79 -8.02 9.34 0.45
C LEU A 79 -6.61 9.78 0.07
N VAL A 80 -5.92 10.46 0.99
CA VAL A 80 -4.57 10.97 0.78
C VAL A 80 -3.58 10.09 1.53
N LEU A 81 -2.74 9.37 0.80
CA LEU A 81 -1.63 8.59 1.37
C LEU A 81 -0.35 9.45 1.38
N LEU A 82 0.21 9.69 2.56
CA LEU A 82 1.52 10.29 2.79
C LEU A 82 2.55 9.18 2.88
N THR A 83 3.60 9.23 2.07
CA THR A 83 4.62 8.18 2.00
C THR A 83 6.01 8.78 2.07
N PRO A 84 6.97 8.03 2.64
CA PRO A 84 8.35 8.47 2.62
C PRO A 84 8.88 8.53 1.19
N PRO A 85 9.96 9.30 0.95
CA PRO A 85 10.57 9.38 -0.37
C PRO A 85 10.98 7.99 -0.85
N TYR A 86 10.92 7.76 -2.15
CA TYR A 86 11.25 6.46 -2.77
C TYR A 86 12.62 5.92 -2.34
N SER A 87 13.58 6.78 -2.03
CA SER A 87 14.90 6.40 -1.50
C SER A 87 14.87 5.70 -0.14
N ALA A 88 13.83 5.93 0.67
CA ALA A 88 13.63 5.30 1.96
C ALA A 88 12.79 4.03 1.88
N TRP A 89 12.19 3.74 0.71
CA TRP A 89 11.52 2.47 0.49
C TRP A 89 12.61 1.43 0.36
N ASN A 90 12.86 0.69 1.44
CA ASN A 90 13.76 -0.46 1.41
C ASN A 90 13.25 -1.38 0.30
N PRO A 91 13.96 -1.52 -0.84
CA PRO A 91 13.55 -2.48 -1.84
C PRO A 91 13.84 -3.82 -1.19
N VAL A 92 12.84 -4.41 -0.56
CA VAL A 92 12.91 -5.83 -0.21
C VAL A 92 13.24 -6.48 -1.54
N PRO A 93 14.43 -7.09 -1.71
CA PRO A 93 14.72 -7.75 -2.96
C PRO A 93 13.61 -8.79 -3.07
N MET A 94 12.78 -8.64 -4.10
CA MET A 94 11.75 -9.61 -4.44
C MET A 94 12.50 -10.89 -4.76
N ARG A 95 12.75 -11.67 -3.72
CA ARG A 95 13.43 -12.95 -3.83
C ARG A 95 12.34 -13.89 -4.33
N THR A 96 12.15 -13.89 -5.64
CA THR A 96 11.43 -14.94 -6.35
C THR A 96 12.19 -16.24 -6.09
N ARG A 97 11.90 -16.89 -4.97
CA ARG A 97 12.23 -18.28 -4.78
C ARG A 97 11.20 -19.05 -5.61
N CYS A 98 11.47 -19.18 -6.91
CA CYS A 98 10.88 -20.26 -7.70
C CYS A 98 11.50 -21.57 -7.21
N ALA A 99 11.06 -22.07 -6.05
CA ALA A 99 11.30 -23.44 -5.64
C ALA A 99 10.32 -24.32 -6.42
N GLY A 100 10.87 -25.25 -7.21
CA GLY A 100 10.10 -26.12 -8.08
C GLY A 100 9.10 -27.01 -7.36
N ALA A 101 8.01 -27.30 -8.07
CA ALA A 101 7.17 -28.48 -7.90
C ALA A 101 6.70 -28.87 -9.31
N THR A 102 7.44 -29.75 -10.01
CA THR A 102 7.20 -31.19 -10.18
C THR A 102 5.96 -31.53 -11.02
N ALA A 103 6.15 -32.00 -12.26
CA ALA A 103 5.26 -32.99 -12.89
C ALA A 103 5.90 -33.63 -14.15
N ARG A 104 6.47 -34.81 -13.89
CA ARG A 104 6.78 -35.95 -14.77
C ARG A 104 5.81 -36.11 -15.96
N SER A 105 6.34 -36.21 -17.19
CA SER A 105 5.70 -37.01 -18.25
C SER A 105 6.76 -37.82 -19.00
N LEU A 106 6.52 -39.12 -19.02
CA LEU A 106 7.27 -40.21 -19.64
C LEU A 106 6.60 -40.57 -20.97
N LEU A 107 7.39 -41.13 -21.90
CA LEU A 107 7.05 -41.67 -23.24
C LEU A 107 6.80 -40.59 -24.32
N GLN A 108 7.38 -40.65 -25.52
CA GLN A 108 7.49 -41.83 -26.39
C GLN A 108 8.66 -41.63 -27.40
N ARG A 109 9.72 -42.47 -27.35
CA ARG A 109 10.06 -43.63 -28.20
C ARG A 109 10.40 -43.35 -29.69
N HIS A 110 11.69 -43.59 -29.97
CA HIS A 110 12.28 -44.39 -31.08
C HIS A 110 12.17 -43.94 -32.55
N ILE A 111 13.19 -44.40 -33.32
CA ILE A 111 13.36 -44.42 -34.80
C ILE A 111 14.20 -43.19 -35.25
N LEU A 112 15.49 -43.23 -35.62
CA LEU A 112 16.33 -44.13 -36.44
C LEU A 112 17.81 -44.01 -35.93
N SER A 113 18.60 -45.03 -35.59
CA SER A 113 19.28 -46.05 -36.41
C SER A 113 19.89 -45.57 -37.74
N SER A 114 21.23 -45.60 -37.78
CA SER A 114 22.11 -45.67 -38.98
C SER A 114 22.31 -44.33 -39.70
N THR A 115 23.51 -43.85 -40.06
CA THR A 115 24.67 -44.52 -40.67
C THR A 115 25.94 -43.63 -40.60
N SER A 116 27.09 -44.27 -40.37
CA SER A 116 28.34 -44.13 -41.17
C SER A 116 29.26 -42.91 -41.05
N ASN A 117 30.42 -43.14 -40.41
CA ASN A 117 31.78 -43.11 -40.97
C ASN A 117 32.18 -41.99 -41.96
N ALA A 118 33.19 -41.20 -41.57
CA ALA A 118 34.39 -40.90 -42.35
C ALA A 118 35.48 -40.37 -41.41
#